data_AF-A0A699Q515-F1
#
_entry.id   AF-A0A699Q515-F1
#
_cell.length_a   1.000
_cell.length_b   1.000
_cell.length_c   1.000
_cell.angle_alpha   90.00
_cell.angle_beta   90.00
_cell.angle_gamma   90.00
#
_symmetry.space_group_name_H-M   'P 1'
#
loop_
_entity.id
_entity.type
_entity.pdbx_description
1 polymer ?
#
loop_
_entity_poly.entity_id
_entity_poly.type
_entity_poly.pdbx_seq_one_letter_code
_entity_poly.pdbx_strand_id
1 'polypeptide(L)'
;DLDFCPVCNTSRWKDSNTSGKKVPKKVLLYFLIIPRLQRLYKSSHTAKEMIWHATGKCTEPGKMQRPVDGRAWKKFDTKYPDFAKEPRNVRLGLAADGFNPFGNLSQAYSMWPVILTTYNLPP
;
A
#
# COMPACT_ATOMS: atom_id res chain seq x y z
N ASP A 1 8.54 -19.85 -8.68
CA ASP A 1 9.12 -19.11 -7.54
C ASP A 1 10.31 -18.27 -7.98
N LEU A 2 10.47 -17.07 -7.40
CA LEU A 2 11.58 -16.18 -7.71
C LEU A 2 12.71 -16.42 -6.69
N ASP A 3 13.72 -17.22 -7.05
CA ASP A 3 14.92 -17.44 -6.22
C ASP A 3 15.81 -16.17 -6.11
N PHE A 4 15.67 -15.25 -7.07
CA PHE A 4 16.39 -13.99 -7.15
C PHE A 4 15.44 -12.78 -7.06
N CYS A 5 15.98 -11.62 -6.65
CA CYS A 5 15.24 -10.37 -6.67
C CYS A 5 15.07 -9.86 -8.11
N PRO A 6 13.84 -9.56 -8.60
CA PRO A 6 13.64 -9.08 -9.97
C PRO A 6 14.18 -7.66 -10.21
N VAL A 7 14.47 -6.90 -9.15
CA VAL A 7 14.95 -5.50 -9.26
C VAL A 7 16.48 -5.42 -9.26
N CYS A 8 17.15 -6.20 -8.41
CA CYS A 8 18.61 -6.13 -8.23
C CYS A 8 19.34 -7.45 -8.44
N ASN A 9 18.66 -8.51 -8.87
CA ASN A 9 19.20 -9.83 -9.17
C ASN A 9 19.98 -10.52 -8.03
N THR A 10 19.81 -10.05 -6.78
CA THR A 10 20.45 -10.67 -5.61
C THR A 10 19.71 -11.94 -5.19
N SER A 11 20.46 -12.92 -4.69
CA SER A 11 19.89 -14.15 -4.09
C SER A 11 18.96 -13.79 -2.94
N ARG A 12 17.75 -14.38 -2.92
CA ARG A 12 16.79 -14.23 -1.81
C ARG A 12 17.13 -15.08 -0.60
N TRP A 13 18.09 -15.97 -0.71
CA TRP A 13 18.48 -16.92 0.31
C TRP A 13 19.73 -16.45 1.05
N LYS A 14 19.85 -16.79 2.33
CA LYS A 14 21.10 -16.63 3.07
C LYS A 14 22.08 -17.67 2.54
N ASP A 15 23.30 -17.22 2.22
CA ASP A 15 24.36 -18.10 1.76
C ASP A 15 24.90 -18.87 2.97
N SER A 16 24.29 -20.02 3.28
CA SER A 16 24.79 -20.92 4.32
C SER A 16 25.57 -22.06 3.68
N ASN A 17 26.84 -22.22 4.07
CA ASN A 17 27.71 -23.35 3.69
C ASN A 17 27.21 -24.73 4.20
N THR A 18 25.98 -24.80 4.71
CA THR A 18 25.38 -26.00 5.29
C THR A 18 24.47 -26.64 4.25
N SER A 19 24.73 -27.90 3.93
CA SER A 19 23.93 -28.76 3.05
C SER A 19 22.54 -29.03 3.67
N GLY A 20 21.68 -28.01 3.68
CA GLY A 20 20.38 -28.01 4.37
C GLY A 20 19.43 -26.92 3.87
N LYS A 21 18.19 -26.95 4.39
CA LYS A 21 17.04 -26.13 3.97
C LYS A 21 17.40 -24.66 3.70
N LYS A 22 17.00 -24.15 2.53
CA LYS A 22 17.18 -22.75 2.14
C LYS A 22 16.46 -21.81 3.13
N VAL A 23 17.19 -20.84 3.71
CA VAL A 23 16.63 -19.83 4.64
C VAL A 23 16.53 -18.48 3.94
N PRO A 24 15.35 -17.83 3.88
CA PRO A 24 15.19 -16.54 3.22
C PRO A 24 15.93 -15.40 3.96
N LYS A 25 16.51 -14.46 3.22
CA LYS A 25 17.21 -13.27 3.74
C LYS A 25 16.27 -12.30 4.46
N LYS A 26 15.08 -12.06 3.88
CA LYS A 26 14.01 -11.24 4.45
C LYS A 26 12.68 -11.95 4.27
N VAL A 27 11.86 -11.97 5.31
CA VAL A 27 10.50 -12.52 5.28
C VAL A 27 9.52 -11.38 5.54
N LEU A 28 8.57 -11.20 4.63
CA LEU A 28 7.44 -10.31 4.82
C LEU A 28 6.19 -11.17 4.96
N LEU A 29 5.57 -11.15 6.13
CA LEU A 29 4.23 -11.69 6.29
C LEU A 29 3.26 -10.63 5.77
N TYR A 30 2.52 -10.95 4.71
CA TYR A 30 1.49 -10.06 4.18
C TYR A 30 0.16 -10.81 4.05
N PHE A 31 -0.91 -10.08 4.32
CA PHE A 31 -2.26 -10.56 4.04
C PHE A 31 -2.60 -10.26 2.59
N LEU A 32 -3.28 -11.18 1.91
CA LEU A 32 -3.71 -10.98 0.53
C LEU A 32 -4.56 -9.70 0.43
N ILE A 33 -4.08 -8.72 -0.34
CA ILE A 33 -4.72 -7.42 -0.47
C ILE A 33 -5.94 -7.51 -1.40
N ILE A 34 -5.82 -8.27 -2.50
CA ILE A 34 -6.87 -8.39 -3.52
C ILE A 34 -8.23 -8.81 -2.92
N PRO A 35 -8.33 -9.89 -2.11
CA PRO A 35 -9.60 -10.28 -1.51
C PRO A 35 -10.19 -9.23 -0.56
N ARG A 36 -9.33 -8.44 0.10
CA ARG A 36 -9.75 -7.36 1.00
C ARG A 36 -10.36 -6.20 0.20
N LEU A 37 -9.75 -5.83 -0.91
CA LEU A 37 -10.27 -4.79 -1.80
C LEU A 37 -11.58 -5.21 -2.47
N GLN A 38 -11.66 -6.46 -2.94
CA GLN A 38 -12.91 -7.00 -3.49
C GLN A 38 -14.06 -6.93 -2.49
N ARG A 39 -13.79 -7.18 -1.20
CA ARG A 39 -14.81 -7.12 -0.14
C ARG A 39 -15.40 -5.72 0.01
N LEU A 40 -14.62 -4.65 -0.18
CA LEU A 40 -15.12 -3.27 -0.11
C LEU A 40 -16.20 -2.98 -1.17
N TYR A 41 -16.15 -3.67 -2.31
CA TYR A 41 -17.16 -3.55 -3.37
C TYR A 41 -18.30 -4.57 -3.29
N LYS A 42 -18.25 -5.54 -2.36
CA LYS A 42 -19.33 -6.53 -2.19
C LYS A 42 -20.57 -5.96 -1.51
N SER A 43 -20.42 -4.92 -0.69
CA SER A 43 -21.54 -4.23 -0.06
C SER A 43 -21.96 -3.03 -0.90
N SER A 44 -23.25 -2.89 -1.19
CA SER A 44 -23.78 -1.74 -1.93
C SER A 44 -23.59 -0.42 -1.17
N HIS A 45 -23.60 -0.47 0.16
CA HIS A 45 -23.33 0.68 1.02
C HIS A 45 -21.85 1.10 0.90
N THR A 46 -20.92 0.17 1.16
CA THR A 46 -19.48 0.45 1.10
C THR A 46 -19.02 0.79 -0.32
N ALA A 47 -19.61 0.18 -1.35
CA ALA A 47 -19.30 0.52 -2.75
C ALA A 47 -19.63 1.98 -3.09
N LYS A 48 -20.70 2.55 -2.52
CA LYS A 48 -21.01 3.99 -2.65
C LYS A 48 -19.97 4.86 -1.96
N GLU A 49 -19.50 4.45 -0.78
CA GLU A 49 -18.43 5.14 -0.07
C GLU A 49 -17.09 5.06 -0.81
N MET A 50 -16.81 3.95 -1.48
CA MET A 50 -15.57 3.76 -2.25
C MET A 50 -15.47 4.67 -3.49
N ILE A 51 -16.55 5.30 -3.92
CA ILE A 51 -16.56 6.31 -4.99
C ILE A 51 -16.78 7.73 -4.45
N TRP A 52 -16.80 7.90 -3.12
CA TRP A 52 -17.11 9.17 -2.47
C TRP A 52 -16.14 10.30 -2.85
N HIS A 53 -14.87 9.99 -3.07
CA HIS A 53 -13.90 10.97 -3.55
C HIS A 53 -14.29 11.65 -4.89
N ALA A 54 -15.11 10.99 -5.73
CA ALA A 54 -15.58 11.51 -7.00
C ALA A 54 -16.97 12.15 -6.92
N THR A 55 -17.84 11.66 -6.04
CA THR A 55 -19.25 12.12 -5.93
C THR A 55 -19.47 13.12 -4.79
N GLY A 56 -18.58 13.16 -3.81
CA GLY A 56 -18.67 14.01 -2.64
C GLY A 56 -18.56 15.49 -3.01
N LYS A 57 -19.37 16.32 -2.36
CA LYS A 57 -19.31 17.77 -2.52
C LYS A 57 -18.22 18.36 -1.63
N CYS A 58 -17.56 19.42 -2.11
CA CYS A 58 -16.72 20.25 -1.26
C CYS A 58 -17.61 21.26 -0.53
N THR A 59 -17.57 21.25 0.81
CA THR A 59 -18.45 22.11 1.62
C THR A 59 -17.86 23.51 1.79
N GLU A 60 -16.54 23.66 1.74
CA GLU A 60 -15.84 24.92 1.93
C GLU A 60 -14.74 25.09 0.87
N PRO A 61 -14.94 25.95 -0.13
CA PRO A 61 -13.95 26.18 -1.17
C PRO A 61 -12.67 26.76 -0.56
N GLY A 62 -11.51 26.25 -0.97
CA GLY A 62 -10.19 26.72 -0.54
C GLY A 62 -9.58 26.00 0.66
N LYS A 63 -10.33 25.14 1.37
CA LYS A 63 -9.77 24.27 2.43
C LYS A 63 -9.63 22.83 1.95
N MET A 64 -8.56 22.17 2.40
CA MET A 64 -8.36 20.74 2.17
C MET A 64 -9.22 19.96 3.17
N GLN A 65 -10.29 19.33 2.70
CA GLN A 65 -11.20 18.53 3.52
C GLN A 65 -11.05 17.04 3.24
N ARG A 66 -10.49 16.70 2.08
CA ARG A 66 -10.45 15.35 1.55
C ARG A 66 -9.08 15.06 0.95
N PRO A 67 -8.64 13.80 0.93
CA PRO A 67 -7.42 13.40 0.23
C PRO A 67 -7.37 13.87 -1.25
N VAL A 68 -8.53 13.88 -1.94
CA VAL A 68 -8.66 14.34 -3.35
C VAL A 68 -8.36 15.83 -3.55
N ASP A 69 -8.52 16.65 -2.52
CA ASP A 69 -8.23 18.08 -2.61
C ASP A 69 -6.71 18.35 -2.60
N GLY A 70 -5.93 17.36 -2.16
CA GLY A 70 -4.47 17.40 -2.03
C GLY A 70 -3.73 17.56 -3.35
N ARG A 71 -2.61 18.29 -3.31
CA ARG A 71 -1.75 18.51 -4.50
C ARG A 71 -1.21 17.20 -5.07
N ALA A 72 -0.86 16.24 -4.21
CA ALA A 72 -0.36 14.93 -4.61
C ALA A 72 -1.41 14.15 -5.43
N TRP A 73 -2.67 14.19 -5.01
CA TRP A 73 -3.77 13.55 -5.71
C TRP A 73 -4.00 14.18 -7.09
N LYS A 74 -4.10 15.50 -7.16
CA LYS A 74 -4.29 16.22 -8.44
C LYS A 74 -3.14 15.95 -9.42
N LYS A 75 -1.90 15.89 -8.92
CA LYS A 75 -0.73 15.54 -9.72
C LYS A 75 -0.80 14.09 -10.22
N PHE A 76 -1.26 13.17 -9.39
CA PHE A 76 -1.47 11.78 -9.77
C PHE A 76 -2.54 11.65 -10.86
N ASP A 77 -3.69 12.30 -10.69
CA ASP A 77 -4.79 12.25 -11.67
C ASP A 77 -4.38 12.87 -13.02
N THR A 78 -3.57 13.92 -12.99
CA THR A 78 -3.00 14.54 -14.21
C THR A 78 -2.03 13.58 -14.92
N LYS A 79 -1.24 12.81 -14.15
CA LYS A 79 -0.27 11.86 -14.70
C LYS A 79 -0.92 10.59 -15.24
N TYR A 80 -2.05 10.18 -14.67
CA TYR A 80 -2.75 8.93 -15.00
C TYR A 80 -4.24 9.20 -15.28
N PRO A 81 -4.57 9.86 -16.40
CA PRO A 81 -5.94 10.29 -16.69
C PRO A 81 -6.91 9.11 -16.86
N ASP A 82 -6.48 8.01 -17.48
CA ASP A 82 -7.31 6.80 -17.63
C ASP A 82 -7.65 6.18 -16.28
N PHE A 83 -6.71 6.22 -15.33
CA PHE A 83 -6.95 5.78 -13.97
C PHE A 83 -7.92 6.72 -13.25
N ALA A 84 -7.73 8.03 -13.40
CA ALA A 84 -8.57 9.04 -12.76
C ALA A 84 -10.02 9.02 -13.26
N LYS A 85 -10.22 8.66 -14.53
CA LYS A 85 -11.54 8.59 -15.19
C LYS A 85 -12.45 7.51 -14.61
N GLU A 86 -11.91 6.42 -14.07
CA GLU A 86 -12.68 5.33 -13.47
C GLU A 86 -12.78 5.52 -11.94
N PRO A 87 -13.95 5.93 -11.39
CA PRO A 87 -14.11 6.22 -9.97
C PRO A 87 -13.97 4.99 -9.07
N ARG A 88 -14.11 3.77 -9.62
CA ARG A 88 -13.94 2.52 -8.88
C ARG A 88 -12.47 2.13 -8.69
N ASN A 89 -11.53 2.89 -9.24
CA ASN A 89 -10.13 2.65 -9.00
C ASN A 89 -9.76 2.99 -7.55
N VAL A 90 -9.09 2.04 -6.89
CA VAL A 90 -8.72 2.15 -5.47
C VAL A 90 -7.41 2.88 -5.32
N ARG A 91 -7.39 3.91 -4.48
CA ARG A 91 -6.21 4.67 -4.07
C ARG A 91 -5.86 4.30 -2.63
N LEU A 92 -4.59 3.96 -2.43
CA LEU A 92 -4.08 3.44 -1.17
C LEU A 92 -2.97 4.34 -0.65
N GLY A 93 -3.07 4.71 0.62
CA GLY A 93 -1.98 5.24 1.41
C GLY A 93 -1.14 4.09 1.96
N LEU A 94 0.17 4.16 1.74
CA LEU A 94 1.14 3.23 2.28
C LEU A 94 1.99 3.97 3.31
N ALA A 95 2.06 3.44 4.53
CA ALA A 95 2.96 3.91 5.57
C ALA A 95 3.84 2.75 6.04
N ALA A 96 5.13 2.99 6.14
CA ALA A 96 6.08 2.08 6.77
C ALA A 96 6.90 2.94 7.74
N ASP A 97 6.97 2.52 9.00
CA ASP A 97 7.90 3.14 9.94
C ASP A 97 9.35 2.81 9.53
N GLY A 98 10.25 3.77 9.72
CA GLY A 98 11.58 3.80 9.11
C GLY A 98 12.36 2.51 9.34
N PHE A 99 12.91 1.94 8.26
CA PHE A 99 13.95 0.92 8.36
C PHE A 99 15.09 1.49 9.22
N ASN A 100 15.36 0.92 10.39
CA ASN A 100 16.58 1.18 11.14
C ASN A 100 17.67 0.21 10.66
N PRO A 101 18.64 0.65 9.82
CA PRO A 101 19.64 -0.24 9.27
C PRO A 101 20.81 -0.50 10.25
N PHE A 102 20.84 0.16 11.42
CA PHE A 102 21.93 0.04 12.40
C PHE A 102 21.37 -0.14 13.82
N GLY A 103 20.85 -1.33 14.10
CA GLY A 103 20.45 -1.74 15.44
C GLY A 103 21.62 -2.37 16.19
N ASN A 104 22.19 -1.65 17.17
CA ASN A 104 23.17 -2.23 18.10
C ASN A 104 22.54 -2.71 19.42
N LEU A 105 21.23 -2.50 19.68
CA LEU A 105 20.69 -2.67 21.05
C LEU A 105 19.29 -3.27 21.22
N SER A 106 18.61 -3.85 20.23
CA SER A 106 17.34 -4.56 20.54
C SER A 106 16.99 -5.70 19.58
N GLN A 107 16.55 -6.81 20.19
CA GLN A 107 15.95 -8.06 19.68
C GLN A 107 16.41 -8.59 18.30
N ALA A 108 16.75 -9.89 18.25
CA ALA A 108 17.21 -10.59 17.04
C ALA A 108 16.20 -10.64 15.87
N TYR A 109 14.99 -10.08 16.03
CA TYR A 109 14.02 -9.91 14.98
C TYR A 109 13.29 -8.56 15.13
N SER A 110 13.20 -7.80 14.04
CA SER A 110 12.42 -6.56 13.98
C SER A 110 11.12 -6.79 13.22
N MET A 111 9.97 -6.58 13.85
CA MET A 111 8.65 -6.58 13.19
C MET A 111 8.17 -5.15 13.00
N TRP A 112 8.43 -4.56 11.84
CA TRP A 112 7.91 -3.23 11.50
C TRP A 112 6.63 -3.35 10.69
N PRO A 113 5.52 -2.70 11.10
CA PRO A 113 4.27 -2.79 10.38
C PRO A 113 4.32 -1.95 9.10
N VAL A 114 3.94 -2.57 7.97
CA VAL A 114 3.53 -1.85 6.77
C VAL A 114 2.02 -1.68 6.85
N ILE A 115 1.54 -0.43 6.94
CA ILE A 115 0.13 -0.09 7.04
C ILE A 115 -0.37 0.37 5.68
N LEU A 116 -1.53 -0.15 5.28
CA LEU A 116 -2.21 0.18 4.04
C LEU A 116 -3.61 0.70 4.36
N THR A 117 -3.92 1.92 3.93
CA THR A 117 -5.21 2.59 4.18
C THR A 117 -5.86 3.00 2.87
N THR A 118 -7.18 2.83 2.75
CA THR A 118 -7.95 3.25 1.57
C THR A 118 -8.29 4.73 1.66
N TYR A 119 -7.86 5.52 0.67
CA TYR A 119 -8.20 6.95 0.59
C TYR A 119 -9.48 7.26 -0.20
N ASN A 120 -10.16 6.23 -0.67
CA ASN A 120 -11.43 6.36 -1.39
C ASN A 120 -12.61 6.68 -0.47
N LEU A 121 -12.54 6.24 0.78
CA LEU A 121 -13.60 6.37 1.78
C LEU A 121 -13.71 7.81 2.29
N PRO A 122 -14.91 8.23 2.74
CA PRO A 122 -15.08 9.50 3.44
C PRO A 122 -14.27 9.55 4.75
N PRO A 123 -13.89 10.77 5.22
CA PRO A 123 -13.27 10.98 6.52
C PRO A 123 -14.21 10.72 7.70
#